data_AF-A0A365PXI6-F1
#
_entry.id   AF-A0A365PXI6-F1
#
_cell.length_a   1.000
_cell.length_b   1.000
_cell.length_c   1.000
_cell.angle_alpha   90.00
_cell.angle_beta   90.00
_cell.angle_gamma   90.00
#
_symmetry.space_group_name_H-M   'P 1'
#
loop_
_entity.id
_entity.type
_entity.pdbx_description
1 polymer ?
#
loop_
_entity_poly.entity_id
_entity_poly.type
_entity_poly.pdbx_seq_one_letter_code
_entity_poly.pdbx_strand_id
1 'polypeptide(L)'
;MVEQRGFTIVELIMVVVILGIISAVAIPRFFDRKTFDERFYFEEVLSSVRYAQKLAVASGCPVRFVLDGNGYALSYRGSGCTSTMGEDYSKLIPSGITLNKGLDITFNSLGCVVANIEELSVCATTGTDTANVGGHVFTVHAATGFVEAGR
;
A
#
# COMPACT_ATOMS: atom_id res chain seq x y z
N MET A 1 46.39 -37.38 -0.53
CA MET A 1 46.11 -37.56 0.91
C MET A 1 45.79 -36.16 1.43
N VAL A 2 44.52 -35.85 1.70
CA VAL A 2 44.12 -34.52 2.18
C VAL A 2 44.22 -34.53 3.70
N GLU A 3 45.14 -33.76 4.28
CA GLU A 3 45.16 -33.53 5.72
C GLU A 3 43.89 -32.77 6.13
N GLN A 4 43.09 -33.36 7.01
CA GLN A 4 42.01 -32.63 7.67
C GLN A 4 42.63 -31.75 8.78
N ARG A 5 42.76 -30.46 8.49
CA ARG A 5 43.14 -29.46 9.50
C ARG A 5 41.94 -29.23 10.43
N GLY A 6 42.09 -29.62 11.70
CA GLY A 6 41.12 -29.33 12.75
C GLY A 6 41.15 -27.86 13.17
N PHE A 7 40.00 -27.32 13.55
CA PHE A 7 39.87 -25.99 14.16
C PHE A 7 40.43 -26.00 15.59
N THR A 8 41.08 -24.91 16.00
CA THR A 8 41.53 -24.77 17.40
C THR A 8 40.35 -24.35 18.30
N ILE A 9 40.41 -24.70 19.59
CA ILE A 9 39.38 -24.26 20.57
C ILE A 9 39.28 -22.74 20.62
N VAL A 10 40.42 -22.03 20.52
CA VAL A 10 40.45 -20.56 20.53
C VAL A 10 39.73 -19.99 19.32
N GLU A 11 39.90 -20.61 18.15
CA GLU A 11 39.24 -20.18 16.92
C GLU A 11 37.72 -20.38 16.99
N LEU A 12 37.26 -21.50 17.57
CA LEU A 12 35.83 -21.72 17.83
C LEU A 12 35.26 -20.65 18.77
N ILE A 13 35.96 -20.32 19.86
CA ILE A 13 35.54 -19.30 20.82
C ILE A 13 35.45 -17.93 20.13
N MET A 14 36.45 -17.56 19.33
CA MET A 14 36.47 -16.30 18.59
C MET A 14 35.29 -16.21 17.60
N VAL A 15 34.98 -17.28 16.87
CA VAL A 15 33.84 -17.33 15.95
C VAL A 15 32.52 -17.13 16.69
N VAL A 16 32.32 -17.80 17.83
CA VAL A 16 31.08 -17.64 18.63
C VAL A 16 30.96 -16.21 19.19
N VAL A 17 32.07 -15.59 19.62
CA VAL A 17 32.06 -14.19 20.09
C VAL A 17 31.69 -13.23 18.95
N ILE A 18 32.31 -13.40 17.77
CA ILE A 18 32.01 -12.56 16.60
C ILE A 18 30.55 -12.74 16.17
N LEU A 19 30.06 -13.98 16.10
CA LEU A 19 28.65 -14.26 15.79
C LEU A 19 27.72 -13.64 16.82
N GLY A 20 28.05 -13.71 18.12
CA GLY A 20 27.27 -13.06 19.17
C GLY A 20 27.14 -11.55 18.99
N ILE A 21 28.24 -10.87 18.65
CA ILE A 21 28.25 -9.41 18.41
C ILE A 21 27.43 -9.08 17.16
N ILE A 22 27.60 -9.82 16.05
CA ILE A 22 26.85 -9.60 14.82
C ILE A 22 25.35 -9.83 15.05
N SER A 23 24.98 -10.92 15.73
CA SER A 23 23.58 -11.25 16.04
C SER A 23 22.91 -10.16 16.88
N ALA A 24 23.61 -9.60 17.88
CA ALA A 24 23.06 -8.56 18.73
C ALA A 24 22.67 -7.28 17.96
N VAL A 25 23.36 -6.97 16.85
CA VAL A 25 23.11 -5.76 16.04
C VAL A 25 22.22 -6.06 14.82
N ALA A 26 22.40 -7.21 14.16
CA ALA A 26 21.71 -7.54 12.92
C ALA A 26 20.21 -7.86 13.13
N ILE A 27 19.88 -8.57 14.22
CA ILE A 27 18.50 -8.99 14.53
C ILE A 27 17.55 -7.81 14.73
N PRO A 28 17.80 -6.85 15.65
CA PRO A 28 16.86 -5.74 15.87
C PRO A 28 16.63 -4.93 14.59
N ARG A 29 17.70 -4.66 13.83
CA ARG A 29 17.62 -3.92 12.56
C ARG A 29 16.76 -4.62 11.49
N PHE A 30 16.68 -5.95 11.51
CA PHE A 30 15.85 -6.70 10.55
C PHE A 30 14.36 -6.62 10.89
N PHE A 31 14.02 -6.62 12.18
CA PHE A 31 12.64 -6.46 12.63
C PHE A 31 12.13 -5.03 12.46
N ASP A 32 12.97 -4.02 12.75
CA ASP A 32 12.61 -2.62 12.56
C ASP A 32 12.23 -2.30 11.11
N ARG A 33 12.96 -2.86 10.12
CA ARG A 33 12.70 -2.60 8.69
C ARG A 33 11.28 -2.97 8.26
N LYS A 34 10.72 -4.07 8.77
CA LYS A 34 9.36 -4.49 8.40
C LYS A 34 8.31 -3.46 8.80
N THR A 35 8.40 -2.92 10.01
CA THR A 35 7.47 -1.90 10.51
C THR A 35 7.61 -0.58 9.75
N PHE A 36 8.83 -0.24 9.30
CA PHE A 36 9.04 0.92 8.43
C PHE A 36 8.45 0.72 7.04
N ASP A 37 8.65 -0.45 6.42
CA ASP A 37 8.14 -0.76 5.08
C ASP A 37 6.60 -0.77 5.05
N GLU A 38 5.97 -1.31 6.11
CA GLU A 38 4.52 -1.31 6.29
C GLU A 38 3.93 0.09 6.37
N ARG A 39 4.52 0.97 7.18
CA ARG A 39 4.10 2.37 7.29
C ARG A 39 4.38 3.15 6.01
N PHE A 40 5.52 2.91 5.37
CA PHE A 40 5.86 3.58 4.11
C PHE A 40 4.86 3.22 3.01
N TYR A 41 4.52 1.94 2.87
CA TYR A 41 3.52 1.49 1.92
C TYR A 41 2.12 2.02 2.25
N PHE A 42 1.74 2.10 3.54
CA PHE A 42 0.49 2.73 3.94
C PHE A 42 0.41 4.21 3.51
N GLU A 43 1.46 5.00 3.74
CA GLU A 43 1.50 6.41 3.30
C GLU A 43 1.47 6.54 1.78
N GLU A 44 2.11 5.62 1.07
CA GLU A 44 2.04 5.55 -0.39
C GLU A 44 0.61 5.29 -0.88
N VAL A 45 -0.08 4.31 -0.32
CA VAL A 45 -1.50 4.01 -0.62
C VAL A 45 -2.40 5.20 -0.26
N LEU A 46 -2.19 5.82 0.91
CA LEU A 46 -2.93 7.02 1.32
C LEU A 46 -2.75 8.17 0.31
N SER A 47 -1.52 8.37 -0.16
CA SER A 47 -1.18 9.40 -1.15
C SER A 47 -1.80 9.09 -2.52
N SER A 48 -1.85 7.82 -2.92
CA SER A 48 -2.38 7.40 -4.22
C SER A 48 -3.91 7.51 -4.28
N VAL A 49 -4.63 7.25 -3.18
CA VAL A 49 -6.08 7.51 -3.11
C VAL A 49 -6.38 9.01 -3.23
N ARG A 50 -5.63 9.86 -2.51
CA ARG A 50 -5.76 11.33 -2.63
C ARG A 50 -5.42 11.81 -4.03
N TYR A 51 -4.44 11.19 -4.67
CA TYR A 51 -4.10 11.46 -6.05
C TYR A 51 -5.23 11.04 -7.01
N ALA A 52 -5.85 9.87 -6.82
CA ALA A 52 -6.99 9.41 -7.62
C ALA A 52 -8.15 10.41 -7.59
N GLN A 53 -8.51 10.92 -6.40
CA GLN A 53 -9.54 11.93 -6.23
C GLN A 53 -9.21 13.21 -7.00
N LYS A 54 -7.99 13.74 -6.82
CA LYS A 54 -7.53 14.96 -7.51
C LYS A 54 -7.49 14.76 -9.03
N LEU A 55 -7.07 13.58 -9.48
CA LEU A 55 -7.04 13.23 -10.89
C LEU A 55 -8.45 13.22 -11.46
N ALA A 56 -9.45 12.66 -10.76
CA ALA A 56 -10.84 12.65 -11.21
C ALA A 56 -11.40 14.08 -11.36
N VAL A 57 -11.12 14.95 -10.39
CA VAL A 57 -11.52 16.37 -10.42
C VAL A 57 -10.82 17.13 -11.55
N ALA A 58 -9.51 16.91 -11.74
CA ALA A 58 -8.72 17.62 -12.75
C ALA A 58 -9.03 17.17 -14.18
N SER A 59 -9.25 15.86 -14.37
CA SER A 59 -9.55 15.26 -15.68
C SER A 59 -11.01 15.40 -16.09
N GLY A 60 -11.92 15.54 -15.12
CA GLY A 60 -13.35 15.50 -15.37
C GLY A 60 -13.89 14.09 -15.66
N CYS A 61 -13.08 13.04 -15.57
CA CYS A 61 -13.53 11.66 -15.76
C CYS A 61 -13.49 10.85 -14.46
N PRO A 62 -14.30 9.78 -14.37
CA PRO A 62 -14.22 8.87 -13.24
C PRO A 62 -12.86 8.17 -13.15
N VAL A 63 -12.29 8.11 -11.94
CA VAL A 63 -11.05 7.39 -11.63
C VAL A 63 -11.37 6.31 -10.61
N ARG A 64 -11.12 5.05 -10.97
CA ARG A 64 -11.25 3.92 -10.06
C ARG A 64 -9.94 3.69 -9.32
N PHE A 65 -10.04 3.49 -8.02
CA PHE A 65 -8.94 3.07 -7.16
C PHE A 65 -9.27 1.70 -6.58
N VAL A 66 -8.36 0.74 -6.77
CA VAL A 66 -8.47 -0.61 -6.21
C VAL A 66 -7.23 -0.88 -5.36
N LEU A 67 -7.45 -1.42 -4.18
CA LEU A 67 -6.44 -1.98 -3.28
C LEU A 67 -6.89 -3.38 -2.91
N ASP A 68 -6.10 -4.37 -3.30
CA ASP A 68 -6.34 -5.78 -3.04
C ASP A 68 -5.05 -6.49 -2.59
N GLY A 69 -5.13 -7.81 -2.40
CA GLY A 69 -4.01 -8.61 -1.90
C GLY A 69 -2.78 -8.62 -2.81
N ASN A 70 -2.87 -8.15 -4.04
CA ASN A 70 -1.77 -8.04 -4.99
C ASN A 70 -1.08 -6.68 -4.94
N GLY A 71 -1.79 -5.63 -4.50
CA GLY A 71 -1.28 -4.26 -4.55
C GLY A 71 -2.39 -3.23 -4.67
N TYR A 72 -2.04 -2.05 -5.17
CA TYR A 72 -3.03 -1.05 -5.56
C TYR A 72 -2.91 -0.69 -7.04
N ALA A 73 -4.03 -0.31 -7.64
CA ALA A 73 -4.13 0.15 -9.01
C ALA A 73 -5.09 1.34 -9.11
N LEU A 74 -4.71 2.31 -9.94
CA LEU A 74 -5.57 3.39 -10.40
C LEU A 74 -5.91 3.11 -11.86
N SER A 75 -7.21 3.19 -12.17
CA SER A 75 -7.69 3.14 -13.53
C SER A 75 -8.41 4.42 -13.89
N TYR A 76 -8.00 5.02 -14.99
CA TYR A 76 -8.55 6.27 -15.51
C TYR A 76 -9.08 6.04 -16.93
N ARG A 77 -10.12 6.80 -17.30
CA ARG A 77 -10.63 6.82 -18.67
C ARG A 77 -10.04 8.03 -19.40
N GLY A 78 -9.31 7.79 -20.49
CA GLY A 78 -8.68 8.82 -21.33
C GLY A 78 -9.67 9.79 -21.98
N SER A 79 -9.20 10.60 -22.95
CA SER A 79 -9.96 11.72 -23.52
C SER A 79 -11.37 11.32 -23.95
N GLY A 80 -12.37 11.85 -23.24
CA GLY A 80 -13.80 11.60 -23.46
C GLY A 80 -14.48 10.71 -22.42
N CYS A 81 -13.77 10.23 -21.39
CA CYS A 81 -14.31 9.38 -20.33
C CYS A 81 -14.97 8.07 -20.83
N THR A 82 -14.65 7.66 -22.05
CA THR A 82 -15.29 6.59 -22.82
C THR A 82 -14.38 5.40 -23.10
N SER A 83 -13.06 5.53 -22.86
CA SER A 83 -12.16 4.39 -22.96
C SER A 83 -12.37 3.42 -21.80
N THR A 84 -12.11 2.14 -22.05
CA THR A 84 -12.00 1.12 -21.00
C THR A 84 -10.97 1.59 -19.96
N MET A 85 -11.25 1.33 -18.69
CA MET A 85 -10.34 1.60 -17.57
C MET A 85 -8.99 0.89 -17.83
N GLY A 86 -7.97 1.62 -18.27
CA GLY A 86 -6.61 1.10 -18.36
C GLY A 86 -5.95 1.22 -16.99
N GLU A 87 -5.11 0.26 -16.59
CA GLU A 87 -4.27 0.39 -15.40
C GLU A 87 -3.12 1.35 -15.70
N ASP A 88 -3.38 2.66 -15.57
CA ASP A 88 -2.36 3.70 -15.82
C ASP A 88 -1.31 3.74 -14.71
N TYR A 89 -1.66 3.31 -13.49
CA TYR A 89 -0.73 3.28 -12.38
C TYR A 89 -1.07 2.13 -11.42
N SER A 90 -0.21 1.11 -11.40
CA SER A 90 -0.32 0.00 -10.46
C SER A 90 1.01 -0.28 -9.78
N LYS A 91 0.94 -0.71 -8.52
CA LYS A 91 2.10 -1.13 -7.74
C LYS A 91 1.74 -2.35 -6.90
N LEU A 92 2.60 -3.36 -6.96
CA LEU A 92 2.46 -4.57 -6.16
C LEU A 92 2.72 -4.29 -4.69
N ILE A 93 2.04 -5.03 -3.82
CA ILE A 93 2.30 -5.00 -2.39
C ILE A 93 3.71 -5.55 -2.10
N PRO A 94 4.56 -4.84 -1.34
CA PRO A 94 5.85 -5.35 -0.90
C PRO A 94 5.72 -6.62 -0.06
N SER A 95 6.77 -7.46 -0.08
CA SER A 95 6.77 -8.71 0.68
C SER A 95 6.75 -8.45 2.19
N GLY A 96 5.92 -9.21 2.91
CA GLY A 96 5.82 -9.12 4.37
C GLY A 96 4.80 -8.11 4.89
N ILE A 97 4.06 -7.42 4.02
CA ILE A 97 2.93 -6.56 4.39
C ILE A 97 1.63 -7.34 4.19
N THR A 98 0.72 -7.29 5.16
CA THR A 98 -0.60 -7.93 5.04
C THR A 98 -1.69 -6.91 4.75
N LEU A 99 -2.58 -7.23 3.81
CA LEU A 99 -3.81 -6.48 3.61
C LEU A 99 -4.93 -7.10 4.45
N ASN A 100 -5.38 -6.37 5.47
CA ASN A 100 -6.46 -6.80 6.36
C ASN A 100 -7.84 -6.41 5.80
N LYS A 101 -7.91 -5.30 5.06
CA LYS A 101 -9.12 -4.86 4.35
C LYS A 101 -8.76 -4.07 3.10
N GLY A 102 -9.21 -4.56 1.94
CA GLY A 102 -9.07 -3.88 0.66
C GLY A 102 -10.05 -2.72 0.47
N LEU A 103 -9.90 -2.02 -0.64
CA LEU A 103 -10.71 -0.88 -1.01
C LEU A 103 -10.94 -0.89 -2.52
N ASP A 104 -12.17 -0.72 -2.95
CA ASP A 104 -12.53 -0.58 -4.36
C ASP A 104 -13.56 0.53 -4.48
N ILE A 105 -13.09 1.72 -4.88
CA ILE A 105 -13.92 2.91 -4.97
C ILE A 105 -13.66 3.62 -6.29
N THR A 106 -14.66 4.36 -6.76
CA THR A 106 -14.51 5.21 -7.94
C THR A 106 -14.86 6.64 -7.59
N PHE A 107 -13.93 7.55 -7.85
CA PHE A 107 -14.15 8.99 -7.74
C PHE A 107 -14.71 9.54 -9.05
N ASN A 108 -15.65 10.47 -8.98
CA ASN A 108 -16.11 11.21 -10.16
C ASN A 108 -15.49 12.62 -10.23
N SER A 109 -15.89 13.41 -11.22
CA SER A 109 -15.40 14.77 -11.44
C SER A 109 -15.75 15.77 -10.33
N LEU A 110 -16.70 15.46 -9.45
CA LEU A 110 -17.03 16.24 -8.27
C LEU A 110 -16.10 15.91 -7.09
N GLY A 111 -15.25 14.89 -7.22
CA GLY A 111 -14.32 14.45 -6.20
C GLY A 111 -14.95 13.58 -5.10
N CYS A 112 -16.22 13.23 -5.22
CA CYS A 112 -16.91 12.29 -4.34
C CYS A 112 -16.75 10.85 -4.84
N VAL A 113 -17.03 9.89 -3.96
CA VAL A 113 -17.16 8.48 -4.34
C VAL A 113 -18.54 8.27 -4.98
N VAL A 114 -18.59 7.52 -6.08
CA VAL A 114 -19.84 7.23 -6.79
C VAL A 114 -20.77 6.36 -5.96
N ALA A 115 -22.08 6.65 -6.00
CA ALA A 115 -23.08 5.91 -5.25
C ALA A 115 -23.28 4.48 -5.78
N ASN A 116 -23.07 4.29 -7.09
CA ASN A 116 -23.16 3.00 -7.76
C ASN A 116 -22.22 2.99 -8.99
N ILE A 117 -21.83 1.79 -9.41
CA ILE A 117 -20.87 1.59 -10.52
C ILE A 117 -21.51 1.68 -11.91
N GLU A 118 -22.84 1.73 -11.98
CA GLU A 118 -23.61 1.84 -13.22
C GLU A 118 -23.86 3.29 -13.63
N GLU A 119 -23.93 4.21 -12.65
CA GLU A 119 -24.15 5.64 -12.82
C GLU A 119 -23.06 6.45 -12.10
N LEU A 120 -21.91 6.56 -12.76
CA LEU A 120 -20.68 7.17 -12.22
C LEU A 120 -20.76 8.70 -12.00
N SER A 121 -21.87 9.35 -12.34
CA SER A 121 -22.09 10.79 -12.17
C SER A 121 -22.64 11.15 -10.78
N VAL A 122 -23.23 10.20 -10.04
CA VAL A 122 -23.93 10.47 -8.78
C VAL A 122 -23.01 10.23 -7.59
N CYS A 123 -22.88 11.23 -6.73
CA CYS A 123 -22.17 11.10 -5.46
C CYS A 123 -22.95 10.23 -4.47
N ALA A 124 -22.25 9.37 -3.75
CA ALA A 124 -22.76 8.83 -2.49
C ALA A 124 -23.01 9.99 -1.52
N THR A 125 -24.18 10.09 -0.91
CA THR A 125 -24.53 11.22 -0.02
C THR A 125 -24.16 10.98 1.44
N THR A 126 -23.91 9.73 1.80
CA THR A 126 -23.49 9.28 3.14
C THR A 126 -22.66 8.02 3.02
N GLY A 127 -21.81 7.74 4.00
CA GLY A 127 -21.02 6.51 4.06
C GLY A 127 -19.53 6.77 4.14
N THR A 128 -18.82 5.73 4.58
CA THR A 128 -17.37 5.74 4.74
C THR A 128 -16.80 4.42 4.25
N ASP A 129 -15.80 4.48 3.38
CA ASP A 129 -15.05 3.33 2.92
C ASP A 129 -13.70 3.28 3.64
N THR A 130 -13.27 2.11 4.09
CA THR A 130 -12.04 1.99 4.90
C THR A 130 -11.12 0.95 4.31
N ALA A 131 -9.83 1.24 4.26
CA ALA A 131 -8.79 0.26 3.98
C ALA A 131 -7.97 -0.03 5.24
N ASN A 132 -7.42 -1.24 5.36
CA ASN A 132 -6.50 -1.60 6.43
C ASN A 132 -5.29 -2.33 5.85
N VAL A 133 -4.13 -1.67 5.93
CA VAL A 133 -2.83 -2.15 5.46
C VAL A 133 -1.94 -2.30 6.67
N GLY A 134 -1.62 -3.55 7.03
CA GLY A 134 -0.65 -3.79 8.10
C GLY A 134 -1.04 -3.28 9.49
N GLY A 135 -2.34 -3.13 9.75
CA GLY A 135 -2.84 -2.53 10.98
C GLY A 135 -3.03 -1.02 10.92
N HIS A 136 -2.56 -0.34 9.86
CA HIS A 136 -2.85 1.06 9.61
C HIS A 136 -4.14 1.21 8.80
N VAL A 137 -5.04 2.08 9.27
CA VAL A 137 -6.37 2.27 8.67
C VAL A 137 -6.47 3.67 8.10
N PHE A 138 -7.13 3.82 6.96
CA PHE A 138 -7.63 5.12 6.51
C PHE A 138 -9.09 5.02 6.09
N THR A 139 -9.80 6.13 6.17
CA THR A 139 -11.22 6.25 5.88
C THR A 139 -11.42 7.28 4.76
N VAL A 140 -12.23 6.92 3.77
CA VAL A 140 -12.69 7.78 2.70
C VAL A 140 -14.14 8.14 2.95
N HIS A 141 -14.43 9.43 3.10
CA HIS A 141 -15.78 9.94 3.30
C HIS A 141 -16.48 10.03 1.94
N ALA A 142 -17.48 9.20 1.70
CA ALA A 142 -18.00 8.96 0.35
C ALA A 142 -18.57 10.24 -0.31
N ALA A 143 -19.22 11.11 0.47
CA ALA A 143 -19.83 12.35 -0.03
C ALA A 143 -18.84 13.41 -0.52
N THR A 144 -17.63 13.43 0.04
CA THR A 144 -16.62 14.46 -0.27
C THR A 144 -15.37 13.89 -0.92
N GLY A 145 -15.22 12.56 -0.89
CA GLY A 145 -13.97 11.85 -1.19
C GLY A 145 -12.82 12.20 -0.23
N PHE A 146 -13.10 12.88 0.89
CA PHE A 146 -12.07 13.26 1.85
C PHE A 146 -11.42 12.01 2.46
N VAL A 147 -10.08 11.97 2.45
CA VAL A 147 -9.30 10.84 2.96
C VAL A 147 -8.68 11.19 4.31
N GLU A 148 -9.19 10.57 5.35
CA GLU A 148 -8.76 10.68 6.74
C GLU A 148 -7.87 9.49 7.12
N ALA A 149 -6.65 9.76 7.59
CA ALA A 149 -5.80 8.72 8.13
C ALA A 149 -6.30 8.35 9.54
N GLY A 150 -6.65 7.08 9.74
CA GLY A 150 -6.94 6.50 11.05
C GLY A 150 -5.66 6.25 11.83
N ARG A 151 -5.79 6.26 13.16
CA ARG A 151 -4.67 6.03 14.08
C ARG A 151 -4.44 4.54 14.34
#